data_AF-A0A9W4NRS8-F1
#
_entry.id   AF-A0A9W4NRS8-F1
#
_cell.length_a   1.000
_cell.length_b   1.000
_cell.length_c   1.000
_cell.angle_alpha   90.00
_cell.angle_beta   90.00
_cell.angle_gamma   90.00
#
_symmetry.space_group_name_H-M   'P 1'
#
loop_
_entity.id
_entity.type
_entity.pdbx_description
1 polymer ?
#
loop_
_entity_poly.entity_id
_entity_poly.type
_entity_poly.pdbx_seq_one_letter_code
_entity_poly.pdbx_strand_id
1 'polypeptide(L)'
;MTLQEEIDTLTTLPLAEAIQKIANLAPDLTSTFLPKYGYWVTHPNHTGDGNLNDLGRIWLNLGSRCHSEHAPLQTRLIYQSMDDIFFAIYGATYDILKKGLADGTIPTPVFDESLGCACCRGEPDATILTGFHENRALYFDMGEYRALWGDHPCWGERIGADSHAVAASREQVEEANARAETGIVSML
;
A
#
# COMPACT_ATOMS: atom_id res chain seq x y z
N MET A 1 2.18 -7.50 -23.20
CA MET A 1 1.45 -7.75 -21.94
C MET A 1 0.64 -6.52 -21.65
N THR A 2 -0.64 -6.70 -21.33
CA THR A 2 -1.51 -5.60 -20.93
C THR A 2 -1.18 -5.14 -19.51
N LEU A 3 -1.58 -3.92 -19.14
CA LEU A 3 -1.38 -3.44 -17.78
C LEU A 3 -2.12 -4.31 -16.75
N GLN A 4 -3.32 -4.79 -17.08
CA GLN A 4 -4.05 -5.69 -16.18
C GLN A 4 -3.35 -7.04 -16.02
N GLU A 5 -2.84 -7.66 -17.10
CA GLU A 5 -2.05 -8.89 -16.99
C GLU A 5 -0.82 -8.70 -16.10
N GLU A 6 -0.14 -7.55 -16.23
CA GLU A 6 1.00 -7.20 -15.39
C GLU A 6 0.59 -7.10 -13.90
N ILE A 7 -0.55 -6.47 -13.59
CA ILE A 7 -1.10 -6.37 -12.23
C ILE A 7 -1.44 -7.76 -11.68
N ASP A 8 -2.11 -8.60 -12.47
CA ASP A 8 -2.55 -9.94 -12.04
C ASP A 8 -1.35 -10.82 -11.66
N THR A 9 -0.21 -10.70 -12.37
CA THR A 9 1.00 -11.48 -12.09
C THR A 9 1.59 -11.20 -10.71
N LEU A 10 1.40 -9.99 -10.16
CA LEU A 10 1.96 -9.57 -8.87
C LEU A 10 1.50 -10.47 -7.71
N THR A 11 0.32 -11.07 -7.82
CA THR A 11 -0.25 -11.96 -6.78
C THR A 11 0.55 -13.24 -6.56
N THR A 12 1.36 -13.63 -7.55
CA THR A 12 2.12 -14.90 -7.54
C THR A 12 3.59 -14.71 -7.15
N LEU A 13 4.04 -13.46 -7.02
CA LEU A 13 5.44 -13.15 -6.76
C LEU A 13 5.80 -13.24 -5.27
N PRO A 14 7.06 -13.56 -4.94
CA PRO A 14 7.61 -13.37 -3.59
C PRO A 14 7.44 -11.93 -3.11
N LEU A 15 7.29 -11.73 -1.80
CA LEU A 15 6.96 -10.44 -1.19
C LEU A 15 7.87 -9.29 -1.66
N ALA A 16 9.20 -9.48 -1.58
CA ALA A 16 10.17 -8.45 -1.96
C ALA A 16 10.14 -8.15 -3.47
N GLU A 17 9.95 -9.17 -4.31
CA GLU A 17 9.86 -9.01 -5.76
C GLU A 17 8.57 -8.28 -6.15
N ALA A 18 7.44 -8.65 -5.54
CA ALA A 18 6.16 -7.98 -5.75
C ALA A 18 6.23 -6.49 -5.36
N ILE A 19 6.79 -6.19 -4.18
CA ILE A 19 6.97 -4.80 -3.71
C ILE A 19 7.86 -4.02 -4.67
N GLN A 20 8.99 -4.57 -5.09
CA GLN A 20 9.89 -3.89 -6.01
C GLN A 20 9.24 -3.65 -7.38
N LYS A 21 8.46 -4.62 -7.87
CA LYS A 21 7.76 -4.51 -9.16
C LYS A 21 6.69 -3.41 -9.12
N ILE A 22 5.93 -3.32 -8.02
CA ILE A 22 4.99 -2.20 -7.82
C ILE A 22 5.75 -0.87 -7.69
N ALA A 23 6.86 -0.82 -6.96
CA ALA A 23 7.65 0.40 -6.80
C ALA A 23 8.21 0.93 -8.13
N ASN A 24 8.49 0.04 -9.08
CA ASN A 24 8.89 0.41 -10.43
C ASN A 24 7.70 0.80 -11.33
N LEU A 25 6.52 0.23 -11.11
CA LEU A 25 5.31 0.45 -11.92
C LEU A 25 4.56 1.72 -11.51
N ALA A 26 4.37 1.94 -10.21
CA ALA A 26 3.46 2.94 -9.66
C ALA A 26 3.79 4.40 -10.06
N PRO A 27 5.06 4.85 -10.09
CA PRO A 27 5.39 6.25 -10.40
C PRO A 27 4.92 6.71 -11.78
N ASP A 28 4.80 5.79 -12.74
CA ASP A 28 4.46 6.08 -14.14
C ASP A 28 2.98 5.80 -14.47
N LEU A 29 2.16 5.45 -13.46
CA LEU A 29 0.72 5.25 -13.65
C LEU A 29 0.01 6.59 -13.85
N THR A 30 -0.82 6.65 -14.89
CA THR A 30 -1.63 7.83 -15.21
C THR A 30 -3.11 7.50 -15.08
N SER A 31 -3.83 8.25 -14.25
CA SER A 31 -5.29 8.15 -14.12
C SER A 31 -5.97 8.39 -15.47
N THR A 32 -6.93 7.53 -15.81
CA THR A 32 -7.67 7.65 -17.07
C THR A 32 -9.16 7.79 -16.82
N PHE A 33 -9.84 8.48 -17.74
CA PHE A 33 -11.30 8.55 -17.77
C PHE A 33 -11.84 7.42 -18.64
N LEU A 34 -12.65 6.55 -18.06
CA LEU A 34 -13.48 5.60 -18.79
C LEU A 34 -14.95 5.91 -18.48
N PRO A 35 -15.89 5.78 -19.45
CA PRO A 35 -17.32 6.01 -19.23
C PRO A 35 -17.98 4.85 -18.46
N LYS A 36 -17.32 4.40 -17.39
CA LYS A 36 -17.76 3.36 -16.46
C LYS A 36 -17.29 3.75 -15.06
N TYR A 37 -18.05 3.30 -14.06
CA TYR A 37 -17.66 3.48 -12.67
C TYR A 37 -16.37 2.70 -12.36
N GLY A 38 -15.51 3.26 -11.52
CA GLY A 38 -14.30 2.61 -11.01
C GLY A 38 -13.04 3.48 -11.10
N TYR A 39 -11.92 2.89 -10.69
CA TYR A 39 -10.61 3.53 -10.67
C TYR A 39 -9.71 2.85 -11.70
N TRP A 40 -9.30 3.61 -12.73
CA TRP A 40 -8.60 3.07 -13.88
C TRP A 40 -7.34 3.89 -14.15
N VAL A 41 -6.28 3.19 -14.55
CA VAL A 41 -4.98 3.77 -14.87
C VAL A 41 -4.42 3.20 -16.16
N THR A 42 -3.53 3.95 -16.79
CA THR A 42 -2.68 3.51 -17.91
C THR A 42 -1.21 3.64 -17.52
N HIS A 43 -0.32 3.03 -18.31
CA HIS A 43 1.12 3.08 -18.09
C HIS A 43 1.83 3.18 -19.45
N PRO A 44 2.88 4.01 -19.62
CA PRO A 44 3.52 4.25 -20.92
C PRO A 44 4.10 2.99 -21.59
N ASN A 45 4.58 2.04 -20.78
CA ASN A 45 5.19 0.79 -21.27
C ASN A 45 4.22 -0.40 -21.36
N HIS A 46 2.93 -0.20 -21.09
CA HIS A 46 1.93 -1.27 -21.15
C HIS A 46 0.75 -0.86 -22.04
N THR A 47 0.14 -1.83 -22.71
CA THR A 47 -1.06 -1.60 -23.50
C THR A 47 -2.32 -1.78 -22.64
N GLY A 48 -3.37 -1.02 -22.94
CA GLY A 48 -4.67 -1.14 -22.26
C GLY A 48 -4.70 -0.52 -20.86
N ASP A 49 -5.88 -0.51 -20.26
CA ASP A 49 -6.11 0.02 -18.91
C ASP A 49 -5.91 -1.06 -17.84
N GLY A 50 -5.49 -0.65 -16.67
CA GLY A 50 -5.43 -1.46 -15.45
C GLY A 50 -6.44 -0.97 -14.42
N ASN A 51 -7.01 -1.90 -13.66
CA ASN A 51 -7.87 -1.59 -12.53
C ASN A 51 -7.03 -1.19 -11.31
N LEU A 52 -7.09 0.07 -10.93
CA LEU A 52 -6.31 0.61 -9.81
C LEU A 52 -6.72 -0.03 -8.48
N ASN A 53 -7.99 -0.42 -8.31
CA ASN A 53 -8.45 -1.11 -7.10
C ASN A 53 -7.83 -2.52 -7.00
N ASP A 54 -7.60 -3.22 -8.11
CA ASP A 54 -6.93 -4.52 -8.05
C ASP A 54 -5.47 -4.36 -7.60
N LEU A 55 -4.75 -3.39 -8.18
CA LEU A 55 -3.39 -3.04 -7.75
C LEU A 55 -3.34 -2.56 -6.30
N GLY A 56 -4.28 -1.70 -5.88
CA GLY A 56 -4.36 -1.20 -4.51
C GLY A 56 -4.62 -2.30 -3.50
N ARG A 57 -5.48 -3.28 -3.83
CA ARG A 57 -5.72 -4.45 -2.98
C ARG A 57 -4.47 -5.29 -2.80
N ILE A 58 -3.72 -5.51 -3.88
CA ILE A 58 -2.43 -6.24 -3.85
C ILE A 58 -1.45 -5.48 -2.97
N TRP A 59 -1.27 -4.18 -3.20
CA TRP A 59 -0.36 -3.35 -2.41
C TRP A 59 -0.73 -3.33 -0.92
N LEU A 60 -2.00 -3.12 -0.56
CA LEU A 60 -2.45 -3.18 0.83
C LEU A 60 -2.18 -4.55 1.49
N ASN A 61 -2.31 -5.64 0.73
CA ASN A 61 -1.99 -6.98 1.19
C ASN A 61 -0.48 -7.15 1.41
N LEU A 62 0.38 -6.69 0.49
CA LEU A 62 1.84 -6.75 0.65
C LEU A 62 2.32 -5.99 1.89
N GLY A 63 1.71 -4.84 2.22
CA GLY A 63 2.01 -4.12 3.45
C GLY A 63 1.71 -4.93 4.71
N SER A 64 0.61 -5.70 4.70
CA SER A 64 0.31 -6.64 5.80
C SER A 64 1.30 -7.80 5.85
N ARG A 65 1.70 -8.31 4.67
CA ARG A 65 2.68 -9.40 4.55
C ARG A 65 4.07 -9.01 5.04
N CYS A 66 4.46 -7.73 4.93
CA CYS A 66 5.70 -7.24 5.53
C CYS A 66 5.81 -7.56 7.02
N HIS A 67 4.71 -7.42 7.75
CA HIS A 67 4.65 -7.76 9.17
C HIS A 67 4.64 -9.29 9.37
N SER A 68 3.70 -10.01 8.74
CA SER A 68 3.52 -11.45 8.99
C SER A 68 4.66 -12.35 8.47
N GLU A 69 5.42 -11.87 7.48
CA GLU A 69 6.59 -12.60 6.93
C GLU A 69 7.92 -12.06 7.46
N HIS A 70 7.91 -11.16 8.45
CA HIS A 70 9.10 -10.52 9.01
C HIS A 70 10.04 -9.98 7.92
N ALA A 71 9.49 -9.17 7.01
CA ALA A 71 10.24 -8.70 5.85
C ALA A 71 11.49 -7.88 6.26
N PRO A 72 12.58 -7.94 5.47
CA PRO A 72 13.75 -7.10 5.69
C PRO A 72 13.40 -5.61 5.74
N LEU A 73 14.15 -4.83 6.54
CA LEU A 73 13.89 -3.40 6.73
C LEU A 73 13.90 -2.63 5.40
N GLN A 74 14.85 -2.93 4.51
CA GLN A 74 14.89 -2.35 3.16
C GLN A 74 13.59 -2.58 2.37
N THR A 75 13.03 -3.81 2.41
CA THR A 75 11.77 -4.13 1.74
C THR A 75 10.61 -3.32 2.33
N ARG A 76 10.56 -3.17 3.66
CA ARG A 76 9.55 -2.36 4.35
C ARG A 76 9.65 -0.87 3.98
N LEU A 77 10.86 -0.34 3.82
CA LEU A 77 11.10 1.04 3.39
C LEU A 77 10.67 1.27 1.93
N ILE A 78 10.95 0.32 1.02
CA ILE A 78 10.49 0.39 -0.37
C ILE A 78 8.96 0.37 -0.42
N TYR A 79 8.31 -0.43 0.42
CA TYR A 79 6.85 -0.41 0.52
C TYR A 79 6.34 0.98 0.91
N GLN A 80 6.89 1.52 2.00
CA GLN A 80 6.41 2.77 2.61
C GLN A 80 6.68 4.00 1.73
N SER A 81 7.70 3.97 0.86
CA SER A 81 7.94 5.07 -0.09
C SER A 81 6.83 5.25 -1.13
N MET A 82 5.92 4.28 -1.26
CA MET A 82 4.81 4.33 -2.20
C MET A 82 3.52 4.91 -1.61
N ASP A 83 3.43 5.16 -0.29
CA ASP A 83 2.20 5.66 0.36
C ASP A 83 1.68 6.95 -0.32
N ASP A 84 2.57 7.94 -0.49
CA ASP A 84 2.24 9.21 -1.16
C ASP A 84 1.87 9.03 -2.64
N ILE A 85 2.51 8.08 -3.33
CA ILE A 85 2.27 7.78 -4.75
C ILE A 85 0.85 7.23 -4.92
N PHE A 86 0.47 6.24 -4.12
CA PHE A 86 -0.87 5.68 -4.14
C PHE A 86 -1.91 6.72 -3.75
N PHE A 87 -1.66 7.50 -2.70
CA PHE A 87 -2.56 8.59 -2.31
C PHE A 87 -2.80 9.57 -3.46
N ALA A 88 -1.74 10.01 -4.15
CA ALA A 88 -1.83 10.92 -5.27
C ALA A 88 -2.62 10.35 -6.47
N ILE A 89 -2.33 9.11 -6.87
CA ILE A 89 -3.01 8.47 -8.02
C ILE A 89 -4.49 8.22 -7.70
N TYR A 90 -4.82 7.77 -6.49
CA TYR A 90 -6.21 7.62 -6.06
C TYR A 90 -6.92 8.97 -6.03
N GLY A 91 -6.28 10.03 -5.53
CA GLY A 91 -6.84 11.38 -5.51
C GLY A 91 -7.15 11.89 -6.92
N ALA A 92 -6.19 11.79 -7.85
CA ALA A 92 -6.39 12.20 -9.24
C ALA A 92 -7.52 11.42 -9.93
N THR A 93 -7.59 10.10 -9.69
CA THR A 93 -8.65 9.26 -10.25
C THR A 93 -10.02 9.57 -9.63
N TYR A 94 -10.06 9.87 -8.34
CA TYR A 94 -11.28 10.28 -7.64
C TYR A 94 -11.84 11.60 -8.19
N ASP A 95 -10.97 12.58 -8.51
CA ASP A 95 -11.40 13.83 -9.12
C ASP A 95 -12.03 13.63 -10.51
N ILE A 96 -11.44 12.74 -11.32
CA ILE A 96 -11.99 12.34 -12.62
C ILE A 96 -13.37 11.68 -12.43
N LEU A 97 -13.48 10.73 -11.51
CA LEU A 97 -14.71 10.01 -11.21
C LEU A 97 -15.81 10.97 -10.74
N LYS A 98 -15.49 11.88 -9.81
CA LYS A 98 -16.42 12.88 -9.27
C LYS A 98 -16.95 13.79 -10.38
N LYS A 99 -16.08 14.23 -11.30
CA LYS A 99 -16.50 15.02 -12.45
C LYS A 99 -17.46 14.24 -13.35
N GLY A 100 -17.12 12.99 -13.69
CA GLY A 100 -17.94 12.13 -14.55
C GLY A 100 -19.32 11.79 -13.94
N LEU A 101 -19.39 11.65 -12.62
CA LEU A 101 -20.66 11.49 -11.91
C LEU A 101 -21.49 12.78 -11.94
N ALA A 102 -20.85 13.94 -11.77
CA ALA A 102 -21.53 15.23 -11.74
C ALA A 102 -22.08 15.65 -13.11
N ASP A 103 -21.39 15.31 -14.20
CA ASP A 103 -21.83 15.61 -15.58
C ASP A 103 -22.65 14.49 -16.22
N GLY A 104 -22.84 13.37 -15.54
CA GLY A 104 -23.66 12.23 -15.97
C GLY A 104 -23.00 11.32 -17.01
N THR A 105 -21.71 11.51 -17.30
CA THR A 105 -20.96 10.63 -18.21
C THR A 105 -20.59 9.29 -17.56
N ILE A 106 -20.61 9.21 -16.23
CA ILE A 106 -20.47 7.97 -15.46
C ILE A 106 -21.79 7.69 -14.73
N PRO A 107 -22.36 6.48 -14.86
CA PRO A 107 -23.57 6.13 -14.14
C PRO A 107 -23.30 6.06 -12.63
N THR A 108 -24.25 6.54 -11.84
CA THR A 108 -24.22 6.39 -10.38
C THR A 108 -24.24 4.89 -10.01
N PRO A 109 -23.30 4.41 -9.20
CA PRO A 109 -23.30 3.01 -8.76
C PRO A 109 -24.48 2.76 -7.82
N VAL A 110 -24.99 1.52 -7.82
CA VAL A 110 -25.94 1.08 -6.79
C VAL A 110 -25.14 0.75 -5.53
N PHE A 111 -25.39 1.48 -4.45
CA PHE A 111 -24.75 1.23 -3.16
C PHE A 111 -25.59 0.24 -2.35
N ASP A 112 -24.96 -0.84 -1.88
CA ASP A 112 -25.58 -1.77 -0.94
C ASP A 112 -25.19 -1.36 0.50
N GLU A 113 -26.12 -0.70 1.18
CA GLU A 113 -25.94 -0.25 2.56
C GLU A 113 -25.72 -1.40 3.55
N SER A 114 -26.13 -2.64 3.20
CA SER A 114 -25.95 -3.81 4.07
C SER A 114 -24.49 -4.24 4.19
N LEU A 115 -23.62 -3.80 3.27
CA LEU A 115 -22.20 -4.14 3.26
C LEU A 115 -21.38 -3.31 4.27
N GLY A 116 -21.98 -2.29 4.88
CA GLY A 116 -21.27 -1.39 5.80
C GLY A 116 -20.26 -0.48 5.11
N CYS A 117 -19.40 0.17 5.91
CA CYS A 117 -18.53 1.24 5.42
C CYS A 117 -17.41 0.70 4.50
N ALA A 118 -17.15 1.34 3.35
CA ALA A 118 -16.19 0.85 2.34
C ALA A 118 -14.76 0.69 2.90
N CYS A 119 -14.30 1.61 3.76
CA CYS A 119 -13.01 1.47 4.43
C CYS A 119 -12.99 0.33 5.47
N CYS A 120 -14.12 0.04 6.12
CA CYS A 120 -14.27 -1.11 7.03
C CYS A 120 -14.15 -2.44 6.27
N ARG A 121 -14.63 -2.47 5.01
CA ARG A 121 -14.51 -3.63 4.11
C ARG A 121 -13.13 -3.77 3.47
N GLY A 122 -12.23 -2.80 3.70
CA GLY A 122 -10.92 -2.77 3.07
C GLY A 122 -10.97 -2.48 1.57
N GLU A 123 -11.98 -1.73 1.10
CA GLU A 123 -11.97 -1.25 -0.29
C GLU A 123 -10.77 -0.32 -0.49
N PRO A 124 -9.93 -0.54 -1.51
CA PRO A 124 -8.67 0.17 -1.65
C PRO A 124 -8.82 1.68 -1.75
N ASP A 125 -9.76 2.16 -2.56
CA ASP A 125 -10.02 3.60 -2.73
C ASP A 125 -10.37 4.28 -1.42
N ALA A 126 -11.30 3.69 -0.66
CA ALA A 126 -11.69 4.22 0.64
C ALA A 126 -10.54 4.13 1.65
N THR A 127 -9.86 2.99 1.74
CA THR A 127 -8.77 2.76 2.70
C THR A 127 -7.59 3.69 2.45
N ILE A 128 -7.27 3.94 1.17
CA ILE A 128 -6.14 4.76 0.77
C ILE A 128 -6.46 6.24 0.99
N LEU A 129 -7.60 6.71 0.48
CA LEU A 129 -7.99 8.11 0.59
C LEU A 129 -8.31 8.56 2.01
N THR A 130 -8.64 7.64 2.93
CA THR A 130 -8.81 7.97 4.36
C THR A 130 -7.54 7.77 5.20
N GLY A 131 -6.39 7.43 4.61
CA GLY A 131 -5.11 7.29 5.31
C GLY A 131 -5.00 6.03 6.20
N PHE A 132 -5.95 5.10 6.16
CA PHE A 132 -5.91 3.88 7.01
C PHE A 132 -4.85 2.85 6.57
N HIS A 133 -4.18 3.11 5.45
CA HIS A 133 -3.09 2.30 4.94
C HIS A 133 -1.72 2.71 5.49
N GLU A 134 -1.59 3.91 6.04
CA GLU A 134 -0.28 4.50 6.36
C GLU A 134 0.55 3.61 7.30
N ASN A 135 1.85 3.54 7.02
CA ASN A 135 2.84 2.86 7.84
C ASN A 135 2.60 1.35 8.05
N ARG A 136 1.77 0.71 7.21
CA ARG A 136 1.39 -0.71 7.40
C ARG A 136 2.59 -1.67 7.44
N ALA A 137 3.63 -1.41 6.65
CA ALA A 137 4.84 -2.20 6.62
C ALA A 137 5.80 -1.94 7.80
N LEU A 138 5.58 -0.86 8.57
CA LEU A 138 6.42 -0.47 9.70
C LEU A 138 5.92 -1.02 11.05
N TYR A 139 4.99 -1.98 11.01
CA TYR A 139 4.57 -2.73 12.20
C TYR A 139 5.47 -3.95 12.43
N PHE A 140 5.89 -4.11 13.67
CA PHE A 140 6.77 -5.15 14.15
C PHE A 140 6.09 -5.90 15.29
N ASP A 141 6.38 -7.20 15.40
CA ASP A 141 6.08 -7.90 16.64
C ASP A 141 6.93 -7.32 17.78
N MET A 142 6.42 -7.33 19.01
CA MET A 142 7.13 -6.79 20.17
C MET A 142 8.56 -7.34 20.34
N GLY A 143 8.77 -8.64 20.04
CA GLY A 143 10.09 -9.26 20.10
C GLY A 143 11.04 -8.74 19.01
N GLU A 144 10.55 -8.61 17.78
CA GLU A 144 11.29 -8.05 16.65
C GLU A 144 11.67 -6.59 16.91
N TYR A 145 10.73 -5.80 17.41
CA TYR A 145 10.94 -4.40 17.76
C TYR A 145 12.03 -4.25 18.83
N ARG A 146 11.92 -4.99 19.94
CA ARG A 146 12.90 -4.94 21.03
C ARG A 146 14.29 -5.42 20.59
N ALA A 147 14.37 -6.36 19.65
CA ALA A 147 15.65 -6.79 19.11
C ALA A 147 16.35 -5.69 18.30
N LEU A 148 15.59 -4.78 17.67
CA LEU A 148 16.12 -3.70 16.84
C LEU A 148 16.40 -2.40 17.61
N TRP A 149 15.54 -2.09 18.59
CA TRP A 149 15.56 -0.80 19.30
C TRP A 149 15.44 -0.90 20.82
N GLY A 150 15.43 -2.09 21.43
CA GLY A 150 15.33 -2.25 22.88
C GLY A 150 14.09 -1.59 23.48
N ASP A 151 14.30 -0.69 24.44
CA ASP A 151 13.24 0.04 25.15
C ASP A 151 12.92 1.41 24.54
N HIS A 152 13.40 1.71 23.31
CA HIS A 152 13.06 2.96 22.65
C HIS A 152 11.54 3.10 22.44
N PRO A 153 11.00 4.34 22.50
CA PRO A 153 9.57 4.57 22.26
C PRO A 153 9.14 4.14 20.86
N CYS A 154 8.01 3.46 20.78
CA CYS A 154 7.32 3.18 19.52
C CYS A 154 6.49 4.39 19.07
N TRP A 155 6.20 4.44 17.77
CA TRP A 155 5.42 5.50 17.16
C TRP A 155 3.90 5.25 17.27
N GLY A 156 3.49 3.98 17.39
CA GLY A 156 2.09 3.61 17.54
C GLY A 156 1.92 2.13 17.84
N GLU A 157 0.69 1.74 18.17
CA GLU A 157 0.37 0.36 18.57
C GLU A 157 -0.87 -0.14 17.82
N ARG A 158 -0.90 -1.43 17.52
CA ARG A 158 -2.08 -2.16 17.07
C ARG A 158 -2.32 -3.33 18.03
N ILE A 159 -3.47 -3.29 18.69
CA ILE A 159 -3.91 -4.31 19.64
C ILE A 159 -5.12 -5.01 19.03
N GLY A 160 -4.93 -6.26 18.61
CA GLY A 160 -5.98 -7.19 18.23
C GLY A 160 -6.24 -8.22 19.34
N ALA A 161 -7.24 -9.07 19.16
CA ALA A 161 -7.57 -10.13 20.11
C ALA A 161 -6.38 -11.07 20.39
N ASP A 162 -5.56 -11.35 19.37
CA ASP A 162 -4.42 -12.28 19.44
C ASP A 162 -3.11 -11.68 18.88
N SER A 163 -3.07 -10.36 18.63
CA SER A 163 -1.88 -9.70 18.08
C SER A 163 -1.59 -8.39 18.78
N HIS A 164 -0.32 -8.19 19.13
CA HIS A 164 0.18 -6.92 19.61
C HIS A 164 1.40 -6.54 18.76
N ALA A 165 1.17 -5.58 17.86
CA ALA A 165 2.20 -5.06 16.98
C ALA A 165 2.47 -3.59 17.31
N VAL A 166 3.74 -3.20 17.25
CA VAL A 166 4.20 -1.83 17.48
C VAL A 166 4.78 -1.26 16.20
N ALA A 167 4.48 -0.01 15.93
CA ALA A 167 4.99 0.72 14.79
C ALA A 167 6.31 1.41 15.14
N ALA A 168 7.31 1.24 14.28
CA ALA A 168 8.48 2.11 14.26
C ALA A 168 8.21 3.34 13.38
N SER A 169 8.86 4.47 13.67
CA SER A 169 8.89 5.58 12.73
C SER A 169 9.73 5.20 11.50
N ARG A 170 9.54 5.93 10.40
CA ARG A 170 10.37 5.75 9.20
C ARG A 170 11.86 5.93 9.52
N GLU A 171 12.19 6.97 10.28
CA GLU A 171 13.57 7.29 10.67
C GLU A 171 14.19 6.15 11.49
N GLN A 172 13.44 5.56 12.44
CA GLN A 172 13.91 4.41 13.23
C GLN A 172 14.30 3.23 12.33
N VAL A 173 13.53 2.97 11.26
CA VAL A 173 13.77 1.89 10.32
C VAL A 173 14.94 2.21 9.38
N GLU A 174 15.05 3.45 8.89
CA GLU A 174 16.18 3.91 8.07
C GLU A 174 17.51 3.79 8.85
N GLU A 175 17.54 4.26 10.10
CA GLU A 175 18.71 4.14 10.97
C GLU A 175 19.09 2.68 11.23
N ALA A 176 18.11 1.82 11.54
CA ALA A 176 18.36 0.41 11.77
C ALA A 176 18.87 -0.31 10.52
N ASN A 177 18.34 0.02 9.34
CA ASN A 177 18.81 -0.52 8.06
C ASN A 177 20.27 -0.11 7.80
N ALA A 178 20.63 1.16 8.04
CA ALA A 178 22.00 1.64 7.88
C ALA A 178 23.01 0.97 8.84
N ARG A 179 22.60 0.68 10.09
CA ARG A 179 23.43 -0.10 11.05
C ARG A 179 23.69 -1.52 10.54
N ALA A 180 22.67 -2.17 9.99
CA ALA A 180 22.78 -3.52 9.46
C ALA A 180 23.72 -3.58 8.24
N GLU A 181 23.64 -2.61 7.33
CA GLU A 181 24.49 -2.53 6.13
C GLU A 181 25.97 -2.27 6.45
N THR A 182 26.24 -1.53 7.54
CA THR A 182 27.61 -1.22 7.97
C THR A 182 28.26 -2.32 8.83
N GLY A 183 27.52 -3.38 9.18
CA GLY A 183 28.00 -4.46 10.04
C GLY A 183 28.25 -4.03 11.49
N ILE A 184 27.80 -2.83 11.88
CA ILE A 184 27.89 -2.35 13.25
C ILE A 184 26.71 -2.94 14.00
N VAL A 185 26.91 -4.14 14.54
CA VAL A 185 26.01 -4.71 15.55
C VAL A 185 26.11 -3.80 16.76
N SER A 186 25.08 -2.97 16.97
CA SER A 186 24.99 -2.15 18.17
C SER A 186 24.91 -3.09 19.37
N MET A 187 26.01 -3.17 20.11
CA MET A 187 26.01 -3.64 21.49
C MET A 187 25.33 -2.56 22.34
N LEU A 188 24.00 -2.57 22.37
CA LEU A 188 23.21 -1.89 23.40
C LEU A 188 22.39 -2.95 24.13
#